data_AF-A0A5J4RPR7-F1
#
_entry.id   AF-A0A5J4RPR7-F1
#
_cell.length_a   1.000
_cell.length_b   1.000
_cell.length_c   1.000
_cell.angle_alpha   90.00
_cell.angle_beta   90.00
_cell.angle_gamma   90.00
#
_symmetry.space_group_name_H-M   'P 1'
#
loop_
_entity.id
_entity.type
_entity.pdbx_description
1 polymer ?
#
loop_
_entity_poly.entity_id
_entity_poly.type
_entity_poly.pdbx_seq_one_letter_code
_entity_poly.pdbx_strand_id
1 'polypeptide(L)'
;MYLYPLDLGVVIFTTVIYLLCPERFIPKNEYVKFFLLTSSLYLCLLFVLFELIRAVSDRDAIIFVVRIFTAPTFYLAHRLYPFKRVKRNRHISFFLVCISVYFIVEIGGIFILHALAVNM
;
A
#
# COMPACT_ATOMS: atom_id res chain seq x y z
N MET A 1 9.09 11.32 2.03
CA MET A 1 7.71 11.03 2.51
C MET A 1 7.86 10.56 3.94
N TYR A 2 7.56 11.40 4.93
CA TYR A 2 7.61 11.01 6.34
C TYR A 2 6.36 10.20 6.65
N LEU A 3 6.49 8.89 6.85
CA LEU A 3 5.42 8.12 7.45
C LEU A 3 5.38 8.52 8.92
N TYR A 4 4.41 9.33 9.34
CA TYR A 4 4.34 9.71 10.75
C TYR A 4 3.92 8.47 11.55
N PRO A 5 4.64 8.10 12.62
CA PRO A 5 4.26 6.99 13.49
C PRO A 5 2.82 7.12 14.02
N LEU A 6 2.33 8.36 14.10
CA LEU A 6 0.96 8.68 14.48
C LEU A 6 -0.06 8.22 13.44
N ASP A 7 0.22 8.35 12.14
CA ASP A 7 -0.66 7.88 11.07
C ASP A 7 -0.79 6.35 11.09
N LEU A 8 0.32 5.64 11.34
CA LEU A 8 0.33 4.19 11.55
C LEU A 8 -0.55 3.82 12.76
N GLY A 9 -0.37 4.51 13.88
CA GLY A 9 -1.16 4.31 15.10
C GLY A 9 -2.66 4.51 14.86
N VAL A 10 -3.05 5.57 14.15
CA VAL A 10 -4.45 5.87 13.82
C VAL A 10 -5.04 4.77 12.92
N VAL A 11 -4.33 4.31 11.89
CA VAL A 11 -4.83 3.27 10.98
C VAL A 11 -4.97 1.92 11.70
N ILE A 12 -4.02 1.55 12.56
CA ILE A 12 -4.12 0.32 13.36
C ILE A 12 -5.29 0.42 14.33
N PHE A 13 -5.39 1.53 15.06
CA PHE A 13 -6.46 1.74 16.05
C PHE A 13 -7.85 1.73 15.42
N THR A 14 -8.02 2.44 14.30
CA THR A 14 -9.29 2.43 13.54
C THR A 14 -9.60 1.05 12.97
N THR A 15 -8.59 0.29 12.53
CA THR A 15 -8.77 -1.10 12.10
C THR A 15 -9.29 -1.97 13.25
N VAL A 16 -8.69 -1.88 14.43
CA VAL A 16 -9.11 -2.64 15.62
C VAL A 16 -10.52 -2.27 16.04
N ILE A 17 -10.84 -0.97 16.16
CA ILE A 17 -12.20 -0.50 16.47
C ILE A 17 -13.19 -1.04 15.43
N TYR A 18 -12.87 -0.94 14.15
CA TYR A 18 -13.76 -1.39 13.10
C TYR A 18 -13.96 -2.92 13.12
N LEU A 19 -13.00 -3.71 13.59
CA LEU A 19 -13.17 -5.16 13.71
C LEU A 19 -13.96 -5.56 14.97
N LEU A 20 -13.73 -4.88 16.09
CA LEU A 20 -14.32 -5.22 17.38
C LEU A 20 -15.71 -4.59 17.60
N CYS A 21 -15.98 -3.46 16.96
CA CYS A 21 -17.25 -2.74 17.15
C CYS A 21 -18.43 -3.58 16.60
N PRO A 22 -19.52 -3.76 17.37
CA PRO A 22 -20.69 -4.51 16.91
C PRO A 22 -21.30 -3.92 15.63
N GLU A 23 -21.89 -4.79 14.78
CA GLU A 23 -22.57 -4.33 13.55
C GLU A 23 -23.76 -3.40 13.83
N ARG A 24 -24.30 -3.43 15.07
CA ARG A 24 -25.36 -2.53 15.54
C ARG A 24 -24.96 -1.06 15.52
N PHE A 25 -23.68 -0.74 15.75
CA PHE A 25 -23.19 0.63 15.80
C PHE A 25 -22.54 1.04 14.48
N ILE A 26 -21.79 0.13 13.84
CA ILE A 26 -21.10 0.40 12.59
C ILE A 26 -21.41 -0.73 11.60
N PRO A 27 -22.20 -0.48 10.54
CA PRO A 27 -22.49 -1.48 9.52
C PRO A 27 -21.20 -1.90 8.82
N LYS A 28 -20.92 -3.21 8.80
CA LYS A 28 -19.65 -3.74 8.27
C LYS A 28 -19.71 -3.87 6.76
N ASN A 29 -19.14 -2.88 6.07
CA ASN A 29 -18.80 -3.00 4.66
C ASN A 29 -17.48 -3.79 4.50
N GLU A 30 -17.50 -4.78 3.60
CA GLU A 30 -16.36 -5.65 3.37
C GLU A 30 -15.19 -4.95 2.65
N TYR A 31 -15.47 -3.93 1.81
CA TYR A 31 -14.42 -3.11 1.21
C TYR A 31 -13.71 -2.22 2.23
N VAL A 32 -14.45 -1.69 3.21
CA VAL A 32 -13.87 -0.93 4.31
C VAL A 32 -12.99 -1.85 5.17
N LYS A 33 -13.47 -3.07 5.44
CA LYS A 33 -12.67 -4.10 6.14
C LYS A 33 -11.38 -4.42 5.38
N PHE A 34 -11.49 -4.68 4.07
CA PHE A 34 -10.36 -4.93 3.19
C PHE A 34 -9.35 -3.78 3.22
N PHE A 35 -9.83 -2.55 3.08
CA PHE A 35 -8.98 -1.36 3.04
C PHE A 35 -8.22 -1.15 4.35
N LEU A 36 -8.91 -1.28 5.50
CA LEU A 36 -8.30 -1.13 6.82
C LEU A 36 -7.26 -2.21 7.10
N LEU A 37 -7.57 -3.48 6.81
CA LEU A 37 -6.63 -4.59 6.97
C LEU A 37 -5.41 -4.46 6.05
N THR A 38 -5.63 -4.13 4.78
CA THR A 38 -4.54 -4.02 3.81
C THR A 38 -3.65 -2.83 4.14
N SER A 39 -4.24 -1.68 4.48
CA SER A 39 -3.48 -0.46 4.80
C SER A 39 -2.71 -0.61 6.11
N SER A 40 -3.30 -1.21 7.16
CA SER A 40 -2.60 -1.46 8.42
C SER A 40 -1.40 -2.38 8.25
N LEU A 41 -1.56 -3.50 7.53
CA LEU A 41 -0.45 -4.41 7.22
C LEU A 41 0.62 -3.75 6.35
N TYR A 42 0.19 -3.03 5.31
CA TYR A 42 1.10 -2.31 4.41
C TYR A 42 1.93 -1.26 5.15
N LEU A 43 1.29 -0.44 5.98
CA LEU A 43 1.97 0.58 6.77
C LEU A 43 2.91 -0.03 7.82
N CYS A 44 2.53 -1.17 8.43
CA CYS A 44 3.40 -1.88 9.36
C CYS A 44 4.66 -2.40 8.65
N LEU A 45 4.51 -3.03 7.48
CA LEU A 45 5.64 -3.48 6.66
C LEU A 45 6.53 -2.30 6.24
N LEU A 46 5.93 -1.19 5.80
CA LEU A 46 6.67 0.01 5.45
C LEU A 46 7.45 0.57 6.65
N PHE A 47 6.84 0.61 7.83
CA PHE A 47 7.51 1.10 9.04
C PHE A 47 8.73 0.24 9.38
N VAL A 48 8.59 -1.10 9.36
CA VAL A 48 9.71 -2.03 9.58
C VAL A 48 10.78 -1.83 8.51
N LEU A 49 10.40 -1.68 7.24
CA LEU A 49 11.32 -1.43 6.15
C LEU A 49 12.08 -0.11 6.34
N PHE A 50 11.39 0.96 6.75
CA PHE A 50 12.01 2.25 7.03
C PHE A 50 12.96 2.19 8.21
N GLU A 51 12.62 1.50 9.30
CA GLU A 51 13.53 1.33 10.44
C GLU A 51 14.76 0.47 10.09
N LEU A 52 14.56 -0.62 9.34
CA LEU A 52 15.67 -1.47 8.87
C LEU A 52 16.66 -0.67 8.01
N ILE A 53 16.16 0.20 7.14
CA ILE A 53 17.00 0.92 6.17
C ILE A 53 17.45 2.29 6.70
N ARG A 54 16.81 2.85 7.73
CA ARG A 54 17.39 3.93 8.54
C ARG A 54 18.79 3.55 9.05
N ALA A 55 19.03 2.26 9.29
CA ALA A 55 20.35 1.73 9.63
C ALA A 55 21.35 1.68 8.44
N VAL A 56 20.88 1.74 7.18
CA VAL A 56 21.68 1.52 5.96
C VAL A 56 21.87 2.81 5.11
N SER A 57 21.34 3.94 5.56
CA SER A 57 21.62 5.32 5.08
C SER A 57 21.19 5.71 3.65
N ASP A 58 20.76 4.80 2.78
CA ASP A 58 20.26 5.14 1.44
C ASP A 58 18.73 5.33 1.44
N ARG A 59 18.28 6.56 1.65
CA ARG A 59 16.84 6.89 1.76
C ARG A 59 16.12 7.00 0.42
N ASP A 60 16.82 7.38 -0.63
CA ASP A 60 16.22 7.70 -1.93
C ASP A 60 15.84 6.42 -2.69
N ALA A 61 16.70 5.39 -2.61
CA ALA A 61 16.40 4.06 -3.14
C ALA A 61 15.13 3.45 -2.52
N ILE A 62 14.86 3.71 -1.24
CA ILE A 62 13.67 3.19 -0.55
C ILE A 62 12.41 3.88 -1.05
N ILE A 63 12.43 5.22 -1.12
CA ILE A 63 11.27 6.00 -1.59
C ILE A 63 10.90 5.53 -2.99
N PHE A 64 11.91 5.25 -3.81
CA PHE A 64 11.76 4.67 -5.14
C PHE A 64 11.10 3.28 -5.10
N VAL A 65 11.64 2.33 -4.32
CA VAL A 65 11.07 0.98 -4.16
C VAL A 65 9.63 1.05 -3.63
N VAL A 66 9.37 1.81 -2.58
CA VAL A 66 8.03 1.96 -1.99
C VAL A 66 7.04 2.46 -3.03
N ARG A 67 7.39 3.48 -3.80
CA ARG A 67 6.50 4.01 -4.85
C ARG A 67 6.19 2.98 -5.93
N ILE A 68 7.18 2.20 -6.37
CA ILE A 68 6.96 1.14 -7.37
C ILE A 68 6.05 0.05 -6.84
N PHE A 69 6.28 -0.41 -5.60
CA PHE A 69 5.60 -1.60 -5.08
C PHE A 69 4.27 -1.31 -4.39
N THR A 70 3.92 -0.04 -4.11
CA THR A 70 2.65 0.32 -3.45
C THR A 70 1.44 -0.23 -4.22
N ALA A 71 1.23 0.23 -5.46
CA ALA A 71 0.04 -0.13 -6.22
C ALA A 71 -0.02 -1.63 -6.58
N PRO A 72 1.08 -2.30 -6.99
CA PRO A 72 1.11 -3.74 -7.18
C PRO A 72 0.70 -4.52 -5.93
N THR A 73 1.17 -4.10 -4.75
CA THR A 73 0.81 -4.74 -3.47
C THR A 73 -0.69 -4.63 -3.20
N PHE A 74 -1.28 -3.45 -3.40
CA PHE A 74 -2.72 -3.25 -3.23
C PHE A 74 -3.56 -4.03 -4.26
N TYR A 75 -3.09 -4.12 -5.51
CA TYR A 75 -3.73 -4.97 -6.52
C TYR A 75 -3.72 -6.45 -6.11
N LEU A 76 -2.57 -6.98 -5.69
CA LEU A 76 -2.43 -8.36 -5.23
C LEU A 76 -3.29 -8.61 -3.99
N ALA A 77 -3.28 -7.70 -3.02
CA ALA A 77 -4.13 -7.78 -1.84
C ALA A 77 -5.61 -7.84 -2.23
N HIS A 78 -6.08 -6.97 -3.13
CA HIS A 78 -7.47 -6.99 -3.61
C HIS A 78 -7.82 -8.30 -4.32
N ARG A 79 -6.87 -8.92 -5.02
CA ARG A 79 -7.07 -10.19 -5.73
C ARG A 79 -7.09 -11.41 -4.79
N LEU A 80 -6.25 -11.39 -3.75
CA LEU A 80 -6.11 -12.49 -2.80
C LEU A 80 -7.10 -12.40 -1.64
N TYR A 81 -7.61 -11.21 -1.33
CA TYR A 81 -8.55 -11.03 -0.23
C TYR A 81 -9.84 -11.84 -0.46
N PRO A 82 -10.25 -12.67 0.52
CA PRO A 82 -11.44 -13.48 0.41
C PRO A 82 -12.69 -12.66 0.73
N PHE A 83 -13.24 -11.99 -0.28
CA PHE A 83 -14.56 -11.35 -0.18
C PHE A 83 -15.65 -12.43 -0.05
N LYS A 84 -16.34 -12.46 1.10
CA LYS A 84 -17.38 -13.44 1.45
C LYS A 84 -18.80 -12.88 1.32
N ARG A 85 -18.99 -11.59 1.59
CA ARG A 85 -20.31 -10.92 1.61
C ARG A 85 -20.59 -10.16 0.32
N VAL A 86 -19.57 -9.71 -0.40
CA VAL A 86 -19.72 -8.96 -1.65
C VAL A 86 -18.97 -9.61 -2.80
N LYS A 87 -19.48 -9.42 -4.03
CA LYS A 87 -18.73 -9.78 -5.24
C LYS A 87 -17.54 -8.82 -5.39
N ARG A 88 -16.37 -9.38 -5.70
CA ARG A 88 -15.16 -8.60 -5.98
C ARG A 88 -15.40 -7.65 -7.15
N ASN A 89 -15.09 -6.37 -6.93
CA ASN A 89 -15.36 -5.31 -7.88
C ASN A 89 -14.26 -5.29 -8.95
N ARG A 90 -14.63 -5.65 -10.17
CA ARG A 90 -13.70 -5.70 -11.30
C ARG A 90 -13.16 -4.33 -11.69
N HIS A 91 -13.92 -3.25 -11.48
CA HIS A 91 -13.47 -1.89 -11.76
C HIS A 91 -12.33 -1.48 -10.81
N ILE A 92 -12.43 -1.84 -9.52
CA ILE A 92 -11.34 -1.59 -8.55
C ILE A 92 -10.10 -2.39 -8.94
N SER A 93 -10.25 -3.67 -9.27
CA SER A 93 -9.11 -4.48 -9.76
C SER A 93 -8.45 -3.86 -10.99
N PHE A 94 -9.26 -3.46 -11.98
CA PHE A 94 -8.76 -2.85 -13.22
C PHE A 94 -8.02 -1.53 -12.94
N PHE A 95 -8.62 -0.66 -12.12
CA PHE A 95 -8.00 0.60 -11.72
C PHE A 95 -6.66 0.39 -11.01
N LEU A 96 -6.58 -0.56 -10.07
CA LEU A 96 -5.34 -0.90 -9.37
C LEU A 96 -4.27 -1.44 -10.32
N VAL A 97 -4.65 -2.22 -11.34
CA VAL A 97 -3.71 -2.68 -12.38
C VAL A 97 -3.20 -1.50 -13.22
N CYS A 98 -4.09 -0.62 -13.69
CA CYS A 98 -3.69 0.53 -14.49
C CYS A 98 -2.72 1.44 -13.73
N ILE A 99 -3.00 1.71 -12.45
CA ILE A 99 -2.09 2.49 -11.60
C ILE A 99 -0.77 1.76 -11.39
N SER A 100 -0.80 0.43 -11.19
CA SER A 100 0.43 -0.36 -11.04
C SER A 100 1.31 -0.26 -12.28
N VAL A 101 0.71 -0.42 -13.46
CA VAL A 101 1.43 -0.29 -14.74
C VAL A 101 1.96 1.12 -14.91
N TYR A 102 1.16 2.14 -14.62
CA TYR A 102 1.57 3.53 -14.70
C TYR A 102 2.80 3.82 -13.82
N PHE A 103 2.78 3.45 -12.55
CA PHE A 103 3.92 3.67 -11.66
C PHE A 103 5.16 2.88 -12.10
N ILE A 104 5.00 1.64 -12.56
CA ILE A 104 6.14 0.85 -13.05
C ILE A 104 6.76 1.52 -14.28
N VAL A 105 5.95 2.00 -15.23
CA VAL A 105 6.42 2.63 -16.46
C VAL A 105 7.04 4.00 -16.19
N GLU A 106 6.37 4.86 -15.41
CA GLU A 106 6.86 6.20 -15.09
C GLU A 106 8.18 6.12 -14.32
N ILE A 107 8.18 5.37 -13.22
CA ILE A 107 9.32 5.32 -12.29
C ILE A 107 10.46 4.48 -12.88
N GLY A 108 10.15 3.36 -13.53
CA GLY A 108 11.12 2.58 -14.27
C GLY A 108 11.74 3.37 -15.43
N GLY A 109 10.94 4.16 -16.15
CA GLY A 109 11.41 5.05 -17.21
C GLY A 109 12.37 6.12 -16.70
N ILE A 110 12.02 6.80 -15.58
CA ILE A 110 12.89 7.79 -14.94
C ILE A 110 14.24 7.16 -14.52
N PHE A 111 14.22 5.96 -13.96
CA PHE A 111 15.45 5.26 -13.56
C PHE A 111 16.33 4.90 -14.75
N ILE A 112 15.75 4.38 -15.83
CA ILE A 112 16.50 4.05 -17.05
C ILE A 112 17.11 5.32 -17.66
N LEU A 113 16.35 6.41 -17.74
CA LEU A 113 16.86 7.69 -18.25
C LEU A 113 17.99 8.25 -17.40
N HIS A 114 17.86 8.17 -16.07
CA HIS A 114 18.92 8.60 -15.16
C HIS A 114 20.18 7.73 -15.29
N ALA A 115 20.02 6.41 -15.36
CA ALA A 115 21.13 5.48 -15.56
C ALA A 115 21.84 5.70 -16.91
N LEU A 116 21.11 6.05 -17.97
CA LEU A 116 21.69 6.40 -19.27
C LEU A 116 22.43 7.74 -19.20
N ALA A 117 21.87 8.75 -18.53
CA ALA A 117 22.48 10.07 -18.40
C ALA A 117 23.75 10.09 -17.54
N VAL A 118 23.89 9.18 -16.57
CA VAL A 118 25.11 9.05 -15.73
C VAL A 118 26.23 8.29 -16.44
N ASN A 119 25.89 7.42 -17.40
CA ASN A 119 26.85 6.61 -18.16
C ASN A 119 27.29 7.22 -19.50
N MET A 120 26.79 8.42 -19.85
CA MET A 120 27.22 9.24 -20.99
C MET A 120 28.11 10.38 -20.50
#